data_AF-A0A8T5SZP2-F1
#
_entry.id   AF-A0A8T5SZP2-F1
#
_cell.length_a   1.000
_cell.length_b   1.000
_cell.length_c   1.000
_cell.angle_alpha   90.00
_cell.angle_beta   90.00
_cell.angle_gamma   90.00
#
_symmetry.space_group_name_H-M   'P 1'
#
loop_
_entity.id
_entity.type
_entity.pdbx_description
1 polymer ?
#
loop_
_entity_poly.entity_id
_entity_poly.type
_entity_poly.pdbx_seq_one_letter_code
_entity_poly.pdbx_strand_id
1 'polypeptide(L)'
;YNELKLETSFSIQLGRGVYNFKKAQKKFIGGRLDILCKADNKNLFIIELKAENVEIDKDKDRKQGLSYARLLDPMPPYVIVTNGKTAYLYETTTGKEVDNDFIKSNGFKPALD
;
A
#
# COMPACT_ATOMS: atom_id res chain seq x y z
N TYR A 1 -4.21 -11.10 20.80
CA TYR A 1 -3.62 -9.80 20.48
C TYR A 1 -3.11 -9.89 19.06
N ASN A 2 -3.72 -9.18 18.12
CA ASN A 2 -3.25 -9.16 16.73
C ASN A 2 -2.30 -7.96 16.60
N GLU A 3 -1.02 -8.23 16.42
CA GLU A 3 0.03 -7.20 16.37
C GLU A 3 0.09 -6.60 14.95
N LEU A 4 -0.12 -5.28 14.84
CA LEU A 4 0.05 -4.56 13.58
C LEU A 4 1.53 -4.23 13.37
N LYS A 5 2.06 -4.57 12.19
CA LYS A 5 3.45 -4.30 11.80
C LYS A 5 3.51 -3.46 10.54
N LEU A 6 4.33 -2.42 10.58
CA LEU A 6 4.62 -1.54 9.45
C LEU A 6 6.04 -1.80 8.95
N GLU A 7 6.15 -2.36 7.74
CA GLU A 7 7.45 -2.64 7.12
C GLU A 7 7.82 -1.55 6.12
N THR A 8 8.99 -0.96 6.32
CA THR A 8 9.58 0.05 5.40
C THR A 8 10.61 -0.54 4.45
N SER A 9 10.76 -1.86 4.47
CA SER A 9 11.62 -2.63 3.57
C SER A 9 11.00 -3.98 3.30
N PHE A 10 11.11 -4.47 2.07
CA PHE A 10 10.59 -5.77 1.67
C PHE A 10 11.43 -6.36 0.54
N SER A 11 11.28 -7.66 0.34
CA SER A 11 11.99 -8.41 -0.70
C SER A 11 11.00 -8.86 -1.77
N ILE A 12 11.40 -8.73 -3.03
CA ILE A 12 10.63 -9.24 -4.17
C ILE A 12 11.49 -10.25 -4.91
N GLN A 13 10.89 -11.37 -5.30
CA GLN A 13 11.49 -12.28 -6.26
C GLN A 13 11.13 -11.86 -7.69
N LEU A 14 12.14 -11.53 -8.49
CA LEU A 14 11.98 -11.23 -9.92
C LEU A 14 12.82 -12.24 -10.72
N GLY A 15 12.12 -13.18 -11.38
CA GLY A 15 12.77 -14.33 -12.01
C GLY A 15 13.52 -15.18 -10.98
N ARG A 16 14.84 -15.36 -11.18
CA ARG A 16 15.72 -16.07 -10.23
C ARG A 16 16.40 -15.16 -9.21
N GLY A 17 16.25 -13.83 -9.34
CA GLY A 17 16.87 -12.86 -8.44
C GLY A 17 15.93 -12.47 -7.30
N VAL A 18 16.49 -12.31 -6.10
CA VAL A 18 15.78 -11.71 -4.95
C VAL A 18 16.29 -10.28 -4.77
N TYR A 19 15.39 -9.31 -4.85
CA TYR A 19 15.68 -7.89 -4.75
C TYR A 19 15.18 -7.35 -3.41
N ASN A 20 16.09 -6.81 -2.61
CA ASN A 20 15.78 -6.21 -1.32
C ASN A 20 15.61 -4.71 -1.47
N PHE A 21 14.38 -4.22 -1.30
CA PHE A 21 14.08 -2.79 -1.31
C PHE A 21 14.17 -2.27 0.13
N LYS A 22 15.21 -1.47 0.41
CA LYS A 22 15.31 -0.66 1.63
C LYS A 22 15.03 0.79 1.27
N LYS A 23 14.41 1.54 2.18
CA LYS A 23 14.22 3.00 2.07
C LYS A 23 15.59 3.69 2.01
N ALA A 24 16.18 3.77 0.82
CA ALA A 24 17.46 4.44 0.61
C ALA A 24 17.26 5.94 0.83
N GLN A 25 18.09 6.49 1.71
CA GLN A 25 18.17 7.93 1.95
C GLN A 25 18.47 8.65 0.62
N LYS A 26 17.60 9.63 0.29
CA LYS A 26 17.84 10.81 -0.56
C LYS A 26 18.84 10.65 -1.73
N LYS A 27 18.31 10.60 -2.97
CA LYS A 27 18.65 11.57 -4.04
C LYS A 27 17.79 11.38 -5.30
N PHE A 28 16.88 12.34 -5.50
CA PHE A 28 16.57 12.99 -6.78
C PHE A 28 15.98 12.22 -7.99
N ILE A 29 15.51 10.97 -7.87
CA ILE A 29 14.63 10.38 -8.89
C ILE A 29 13.43 9.71 -8.19
N GLY A 30 12.23 10.14 -8.56
CA GLY A 30 10.99 10.01 -7.79
C GLY A 30 10.44 8.59 -7.63
N GLY A 31 9.87 8.36 -6.45
CA GLY A 31 9.17 7.13 -6.06
C GLY A 31 9.70 6.63 -4.72
N ARG A 32 9.18 7.15 -3.61
CA ARG A 32 9.38 6.53 -2.29
C ARG A 32 8.58 5.22 -2.32
N LEU A 33 9.16 4.15 -1.78
CA LEU A 33 8.48 2.87 -1.60
C LEU A 33 7.92 2.79 -0.18
N ASP A 34 6.87 2.01 -0.06
CA ASP A 34 5.63 2.49 0.51
C ASP A 34 5.01 1.40 1.38
N ILE A 35 4.56 1.80 2.56
CA ILE A 35 4.58 0.98 3.78
C ILE A 35 3.74 -0.30 3.62
N LEU A 36 4.32 -1.47 3.87
CA LEU A 36 3.57 -2.73 3.93
C LEU A 36 3.00 -2.91 5.34
N CYS A 37 1.68 -3.00 5.44
CA CYS A 37 0.97 -3.27 6.68
C CYS A 37 0.65 -4.76 6.81
N LYS A 38 0.98 -5.34 7.97
CA LYS A 38 0.69 -6.74 8.30
C LYS A 38 -0.09 -6.85 9.61
N ALA A 39 -0.99 -7.82 9.68
CA ALA A 39 -1.54 -8.33 10.93
C ALA A 39 -1.35 -9.85 10.97
N ASP A 40 -0.84 -10.38 12.07
CA ASP A 40 -0.59 -11.82 12.24
C ASP A 40 0.20 -12.44 11.07
N ASN A 41 1.24 -11.72 10.60
CA ASN A 41 2.05 -12.05 9.42
C ASN A 41 1.30 -12.13 8.08
N LYS A 42 0.04 -11.70 8.02
CA LYS A 42 -0.73 -11.59 6.77
C LYS A 42 -0.64 -10.16 6.24
N ASN A 43 -0.36 -10.04 4.95
CA ASN A 43 -0.33 -8.76 4.26
C ASN A 43 -1.76 -8.21 4.17
N LEU A 44 -1.98 -7.00 4.69
CA LEU A 44 -3.29 -6.34 4.69
C LEU A 44 -3.40 -5.34 3.55
N PHE A 45 -2.43 -4.43 3.45
CA PHE A 45 -2.38 -3.44 2.40
C PHE A 45 -0.97 -2.85 2.26
N ILE A 46 -0.69 -2.28 1.10
CA ILE A 46 0.43 -1.36 0.88
C ILE A 46 -0.12 0.08 0.90
N ILE A 47 0.66 1.02 1.40
CA ILE A 47 0.35 2.44 1.32
C ILE A 47 1.33 3.16 0.40
N GLU A 48 0.89 3.58 -0.79
CA GLU A 48 1.61 4.50 -1.67
C GLU A 48 1.49 5.96 -1.14
N LEU A 49 2.58 6.56 -0.62
CA LEU A 49 2.62 7.89 -0.04
C LEU A 49 3.23 8.93 -1.00
N LYS A 50 2.44 9.96 -1.27
CA LYS A 50 2.90 11.20 -1.90
C LYS A 50 3.29 12.25 -0.86
N ALA A 51 3.96 13.31 -1.29
CA ALA A 51 4.15 14.47 -0.43
C ALA A 51 2.83 15.23 -0.28
N GLU A 52 2.62 15.87 0.87
CA GLU A 52 1.37 16.56 1.22
C GLU A 52 0.93 17.64 0.21
N ASN A 53 1.89 18.26 -0.45
CA ASN A 53 1.68 19.29 -1.46
C ASN A 53 1.63 18.75 -2.91
N VAL A 54 1.63 17.43 -3.08
CA VAL A 54 1.51 16.77 -4.38
C VAL A 54 0.09 16.23 -4.53
N GLU A 55 -0.59 16.68 -5.58
CA GLU A 55 -1.87 16.10 -5.97
C GLU A 55 -1.68 14.65 -6.43
N ILE A 56 -2.64 13.80 -6.06
CA ILE A 56 -2.62 12.39 -6.44
C ILE A 56 -3.12 12.27 -7.87
N ASP A 57 -2.31 11.68 -8.73
CA ASP A 57 -2.73 11.21 -10.04
C ASP A 57 -3.33 9.81 -9.88
N LYS A 58 -4.67 9.75 -9.89
CA LYS A 58 -5.42 8.51 -9.67
C LYS A 58 -5.07 7.39 -10.64
N ASP A 59 -4.60 7.66 -11.85
CA ASP A 59 -4.23 6.57 -12.77
C ASP A 59 -2.79 6.13 -12.53
N LYS A 60 -1.87 7.10 -12.51
CA LYS A 60 -0.43 6.83 -12.37
C LYS A 60 -0.07 6.29 -10.99
N ASP A 61 -0.50 6.95 -9.92
CA ASP A 61 -0.14 6.57 -8.55
C ASP A 61 -0.81 5.24 -8.16
N ARG A 62 -2.04 4.99 -8.64
CA ARG A 62 -2.70 3.69 -8.52
C ARG A 62 -1.88 2.59 -9.19
N LYS A 63 -1.47 2.78 -10.44
CA LYS A 63 -0.67 1.78 -11.18
C LYS A 63 0.64 1.50 -10.48
N GLN A 64 1.29 2.53 -9.92
CA GLN A 64 2.52 2.39 -9.14
C GLN A 64 2.29 1.51 -7.91
N GLY A 65 1.30 1.84 -7.06
CA GLY A 65 0.99 1.04 -5.87
C GLY A 65 0.58 -0.41 -6.19
N LEU A 66 -0.25 -0.61 -7.22
CA LEU A 66 -0.67 -1.95 -7.67
C LEU A 66 0.50 -2.79 -8.19
N SER A 67 1.46 -2.17 -8.89
CA SER A 67 2.63 -2.87 -9.41
C SER A 67 3.45 -3.51 -8.29
N TYR A 68 3.59 -2.84 -7.15
CA TYR A 68 4.34 -3.38 -6.01
C TYR A 68 3.53 -4.42 -5.24
N ALA A 69 2.24 -4.16 -5.01
CA ALA A 69 1.37 -5.08 -4.32
C ALA A 69 1.31 -6.46 -4.99
N ARG A 70 1.21 -6.49 -6.32
CA ARG A 70 1.14 -7.74 -7.11
C ARG A 70 2.44 -8.55 -7.13
N LEU A 71 3.54 -7.97 -6.67
CA LEU A 71 4.84 -8.64 -6.58
C LEU A 71 5.10 -9.27 -5.21
N LEU A 72 4.27 -9.00 -4.21
CA LEU A 72 4.38 -9.60 -2.89
C LEU A 72 3.71 -10.98 -2.84
N ASP A 73 4.29 -11.87 -2.04
CA ASP A 73 3.73 -13.16 -1.70
C ASP A 73 3.68 -13.32 -0.17
N PRO A 74 2.49 -13.45 0.45
CA PRO A 74 1.17 -13.39 -0.17
C PRO A 74 0.81 -11.99 -0.67
N MET A 75 0.05 -11.88 -1.76
CA MET A 75 -0.40 -10.59 -2.29
C MET A 75 -1.33 -9.89 -1.27
N PRO A 76 -1.07 -8.62 -0.88
CA PRO A 76 -1.99 -7.86 -0.04
C PRO A 76 -3.32 -7.65 -0.80
N PRO A 77 -4.48 -7.74 -0.12
CA PRO A 77 -5.78 -7.57 -0.78
C PRO A 77 -6.03 -6.13 -1.27
N TYR A 78 -5.39 -5.12 -0.65
CA TYR A 78 -5.63 -3.72 -0.99
C TYR A 78 -4.36 -2.87 -1.15
N VAL A 79 -4.52 -1.75 -1.86
CA VAL A 79 -3.54 -0.67 -1.98
C VAL A 79 -4.20 0.64 -1.58
N ILE A 80 -3.57 1.40 -0.69
CA ILE A 80 -3.94 2.77 -0.34
C ILE A 80 -3.01 3.70 -1.08
N VAL A 81 -3.53 4.74 -1.74
CA VAL A 81 -2.75 5.86 -2.26
C VAL A 81 -3.13 7.11 -1.48
N THR A 82 -2.17 7.80 -0.87
CA THR A 82 -2.46 8.99 -0.07
C THR A 82 -1.35 10.04 -0.12
N ASN A 83 -1.71 11.31 0.03
CA ASN A 83 -0.79 12.42 0.30
C ASN A 83 -0.93 12.94 1.74
N GLY A 84 -1.64 12.23 2.62
CA GLY A 84 -1.94 12.66 3.98
C GLY A 84 -3.15 13.60 4.10
N LYS A 85 -3.66 14.16 3.00
CA LYS A 85 -4.92 14.94 2.96
C LYS A 85 -6.05 14.17 2.29
N THR A 86 -5.76 13.52 1.18
CA THR A 86 -6.68 12.66 0.44
C THR A 86 -6.14 11.23 0.42
N ALA A 87 -7.06 10.28 0.40
CA ALA A 87 -6.73 8.86 0.34
C ALA A 87 -7.70 8.14 -0.60
N TYR A 88 -7.18 7.17 -1.35
CA TYR A 88 -7.94 6.29 -2.21
C TYR A 88 -7.56 4.84 -1.91
N LEU A 89 -8.55 3.95 -1.87
CA LEU A 89 -8.37 2.52 -1.64
C LEU A 89 -8.64 1.78 -2.95
N TYR A 90 -7.79 0.82 -3.29
CA TYR A 90 -7.93 -0.01 -4.48
C TYR A 90 -7.84 -1.49 -4.13
N GLU A 91 -8.65 -2.31 -4.78
CA GLU A 91 -8.48 -3.77 -4.74
C GLU A 91 -7.25 -4.17 -5.54
N THR A 92 -6.33 -4.93 -4.95
CA THR A 92 -5.09 -5.31 -5.64
C THR A 92 -5.37 -6.20 -6.88
N THR A 93 -6.33 -7.10 -6.75
CA THR A 93 -6.70 -8.07 -7.80
C THR A 93 -7.31 -7.37 -9.01
N THR A 94 -8.31 -6.51 -8.80
CA THR A 94 -9.06 -5.89 -9.91
C THR A 94 -8.49 -4.54 -10.33
N GLY A 95 -7.80 -3.84 -9.43
CA GLY A 95 -7.36 -2.46 -9.61
C GLY A 95 -8.49 -1.42 -9.58
N LYS A 96 -9.71 -1.84 -9.20
CA LYS A 96 -10.86 -0.93 -9.05
C LYS A 96 -10.74 -0.15 -7.74
N GLU A 97 -11.16 1.10 -7.78
CA GLU A 97 -11.31 1.92 -6.57
C GLU A 97 -12.43 1.32 -5.73
N VAL A 98 -12.15 1.10 -4.45
CA VAL A 98 -13.16 0.70 -3.47
C VAL A 98 -13.92 1.96 -3.11
N ASP A 99 -15.23 1.93 -3.31
CA ASP A 99 -16.10 3.05 -2.96
C ASP A 99 -16.01 3.33 -1.45
N ASN A 100 -15.92 4.61 -1.09
CA ASN A 100 -15.97 5.04 0.30
C ASN A 100 -17.24 4.57 1.01
N ASP A 101 -18.34 4.41 0.27
CA ASP A 101 -19.59 3.91 0.85
C ASP A 101 -19.52 2.41 1.17
N PHE A 102 -18.71 1.63 0.43
CA PHE A 102 -18.39 0.25 0.77
C PHE A 102 -17.56 0.17 2.07
N ILE A 103 -16.57 1.05 2.23
CA ILE A 103 -15.75 1.13 3.45
C ILE A 103 -16.59 1.56 4.66
N LYS A 104 -17.49 2.53 4.50
CA LYS A 104 -18.35 2.98 5.63
C LYS A 104 -19.39 1.93 6.03
N SER A 105 -19.91 1.17 5.07
CA SER A 105 -20.93 0.14 5.33
C SER A 105 -20.34 -1.16 5.90
N ASN A 106 -19.12 -1.54 5.51
CA ASN A 106 -18.50 -2.82 5.88
C ASN A 106 -17.15 -2.68 6.60
N GLY A 107 -16.73 -1.46 6.92
CA GLY A 107 -15.48 -1.17 7.58
C GLY A 107 -15.42 -1.71 9.01
N PHE A 108 -14.20 -1.84 9.52
CA PHE A 108 -13.95 -2.21 10.90
C PHE A 108 -14.64 -1.21 11.83
N LYS A 109 -15.69 -1.67 12.52
CA LYS A 109 -16.26 -0.96 13.66
C LYS A 109 -15.41 -1.33 14.87
N PRO A 110 -14.52 -0.44 15.37
CA PRO A 110 -13.95 -0.68 16.67
C PRO A 110 -15.12 -0.79 17.65
N ALA A 111 -15.17 -1.88 18.41
CA ALA A 111 -15.95 -1.89 19.64
C ALA A 111 -15.35 -0.78 20.51
N LEU A 112 -16.04 0.36 20.55
CA LEU A 112 -15.79 1.36 21.55
C LEU A 112 -16.57 0.89 22.78
N ASP A 113 -15.82 0.40 23.76
CA ASP A 113 -16.29 0.23 25.13
C ASP A 113 -16.36 1.61 25.82
#